data_AF-S4PRF3-F1
#
_entry.id   AF-S4PRF3-F1
#
_cell.length_a   1.000
_cell.length_b   1.000
_cell.length_c   1.000
_cell.angle_alpha   90.00
_cell.angle_beta   90.00
_cell.angle_gamma   90.00
#
_symmetry.space_group_name_H-M   'P 1'
#
loop_
_entity.id
_entity.type
_entity.pdbx_description
1 polymer ?
#
loop_
_entity_poly.entity_id
_entity_poly.type
_entity_poly.pdbx_seq_one_letter_code
_entity_poly.pdbx_strand_id
1 'polypeptide(L)'
;MACTVAVETVIVDHYNDQLRTLMEDPNVDKDILQTITQFRDEEQQHHDTGIDHGAEQAPFYKALTEVIKAGCKAAIAISKKI
;
A
#
# COMPACT_ATOMS: atom_id res chain seq x y z
N MET A 1 6.31 6.07 -11.44
CA MET A 1 5.94 5.13 -12.53
C MET A 1 4.55 4.56 -12.25
N ALA A 2 3.74 4.30 -13.28
CA ALA A 2 2.35 3.84 -13.13
C ALA A 2 2.17 2.54 -12.32
N CYS A 3 3.06 1.56 -12.54
CA CYS A 3 3.04 0.29 -11.80
C CYS A 3 3.31 0.52 -10.30
N THR A 4 4.36 1.27 -9.97
CA THR A 4 4.70 1.64 -8.58
C THR A 4 3.52 2.32 -7.89
N VAL A 5 2.93 3.35 -8.51
CA VAL A 5 1.78 4.05 -7.92
C VAL A 5 0.61 3.08 -7.65
N ALA A 6 0.30 2.19 -8.59
CA ALA A 6 -0.79 1.23 -8.44
C ALA A 6 -0.54 0.22 -7.32
N VAL A 7 0.69 -0.29 -7.19
CA VAL A 7 1.11 -1.20 -6.11
C VAL A 7 1.09 -0.48 -4.77
N GLU A 8 1.73 0.68 -4.68
CA GLU A 8 1.86 1.42 -3.42
C GLU A 8 0.53 1.90 -2.87
N THR A 9 -0.47 2.21 -3.71
CA THR A 9 -1.83 2.48 -3.21
C THR A 9 -2.37 1.30 -2.39
N VAL A 10 -2.19 0.07 -2.87
CA VAL A 10 -2.70 -1.12 -2.14
C VAL A 10 -1.88 -1.41 -0.89
N ILE A 11 -0.57 -1.21 -0.95
CA ILE A 11 0.33 -1.46 0.18
C ILE A 11 0.08 -0.45 1.31
N VAL A 12 -0.07 0.84 0.98
CA VAL A 12 -0.42 1.88 1.96
C VAL A 12 -1.78 1.59 2.61
N ASP A 13 -2.79 1.22 1.81
CA ASP A 13 -4.10 0.79 2.34
C ASP A 13 -3.95 -0.41 3.29
N HIS A 14 -3.12 -1.38 2.92
CA HIS A 14 -2.87 -2.57 3.73
C HIS A 14 -2.20 -2.24 5.07
N TYR A 15 -1.17 -1.38 5.09
CA TYR A 15 -0.52 -0.95 6.31
C TYR A 15 -1.45 -0.12 7.20
N ASN A 16 -2.31 0.72 6.61
CA ASN A 16 -3.32 1.45 7.38
C ASN A 16 -4.30 0.50 8.09
N ASP A 17 -4.74 -0.57 7.42
CA ASP A 17 -5.61 -1.56 8.04
C ASP A 17 -4.89 -2.35 9.16
N GLN A 18 -3.60 -2.67 8.98
CA GLN A 18 -2.78 -3.27 10.03
C GLN A 18 -2.66 -2.35 11.26
N LEU A 19 -2.36 -1.07 11.04
CA LEU A 19 -2.27 -0.08 12.12
C LEU A 19 -3.59 0.06 12.87
N ARG A 20 -4.73 0.12 12.15
CA ARG A 20 -6.06 0.16 12.79
C ARG A 20 -6.28 -1.05 13.69
N THR A 21 -5.98 -2.25 13.19
CA THR A 21 -6.14 -3.50 13.93
C THR A 21 -5.24 -3.53 15.17
N LEU A 22 -3.99 -3.09 15.02
CA LEU A 22 -3.02 -3.04 16.13
C LEU A 22 -3.41 -2.00 17.18
N MET A 23 -3.98 -0.86 16.79
CA MET A 23 -4.45 0.17 17.73
C MET A 23 -5.67 -0.27 18.55
N GLU A 24 -6.41 -1.29 18.13
CA GLU A 24 -7.51 -1.88 18.90
C GLU A 24 -7.00 -2.77 20.05
N ASP A 25 -5.74 -3.22 20.01
CA ASP A 25 -5.14 -4.02 21.08
C ASP A 25 -4.52 -3.10 22.17
N PRO A 26 -5.02 -3.12 23.41
CA PRO A 26 -4.49 -2.30 24.50
C PRO A 26 -3.06 -2.68 24.94
N ASN A 27 -2.55 -3.85 24.54
CA ASN A 27 -1.19 -4.32 24.84
C ASN A 27 -0.27 -4.26 23.61
N VAL A 28 -0.67 -3.55 22.56
CA VAL A 28 0.10 -3.45 21.32
C VAL A 28 1.53 -2.97 21.58
N ASP A 29 2.48 -3.63 20.92
CA ASP A 29 3.87 -3.23 20.92
C ASP A 29 4.06 -1.92 20.14
N LYS A 30 4.54 -0.89 20.83
CA LYS A 30 4.79 0.43 20.26
C LYS A 30 5.88 0.41 19.19
N ASP A 31 6.85 -0.49 19.31
CA ASP A 31 7.95 -0.61 18.34
C ASP A 31 7.42 -1.16 17.01
N ILE A 32 6.48 -2.10 17.06
CA ILE A 32 5.79 -2.63 15.88
C ILE A 32 4.93 -1.54 15.23
N LEU A 33 4.15 -0.80 16.01
CA LEU A 33 3.34 0.32 15.50
C LEU A 33 4.21 1.37 14.81
N GLN A 34 5.33 1.74 15.42
CA GLN A 34 6.25 2.72 14.86
C GLN A 34 6.88 2.21 13.55
N THR A 35 7.28 0.94 13.53
CA THR A 35 7.88 0.31 12.34
C THR A 35 6.89 0.28 11.17
N ILE A 36 5.66 -0.16 11.40
CA ILE A 36 4.63 -0.20 10.35
C ILE A 36 4.25 1.22 9.89
N THR A 37 4.23 2.18 10.82
CA THR A 37 3.99 3.60 10.50
C THR A 37 5.09 4.14 9.58
N GLN A 38 6.36 3.86 9.89
CA GLN A 38 7.47 4.27 9.05
C GLN A 38 7.37 3.68 7.65
N PHE A 39 7.14 2.37 7.52
CA PHE A 39 7.02 1.73 6.21
C PHE A 39 5.83 2.27 5.41
N ARG A 40 4.68 2.51 6.05
CA ARG A 40 3.55 3.17 5.39
C ARG A 40 3.94 4.54 4.82
N ASP A 41 4.67 5.35 5.59
CA ASP A 41 5.04 6.69 5.18
C ASP A 41 6.07 6.69 4.04
N GLU A 42 7.00 5.73 4.05
CA GLU A 42 7.94 5.49 2.95
C GLU A 42 7.20 5.10 1.64
N GLU A 43 6.22 4.19 1.71
CA GLU A 43 5.45 3.82 0.51
C GLU A 43 4.54 4.95 0.00
N GLN A 44 4.01 5.77 0.91
CA GLN A 44 3.29 6.99 0.51
C GLN A 44 4.22 7.95 -0.23
N GLN A 45 5.46 8.11 0.21
CA GLN A 45 6.45 8.93 -0.49
C GLN A 45 6.80 8.36 -1.87
N HIS A 46 6.92 7.03 -1.99
CA HIS A 46 7.11 6.35 -3.27
C HIS A 46 5.93 6.55 -4.23
N HIS A 47 4.70 6.48 -3.71
CA HIS A 47 3.48 6.77 -4.46
C HIS A 47 3.50 8.20 -5.01
N ASP A 48 3.74 9.19 -4.16
CA ASP A 48 3.71 10.61 -4.54
C ASP A 48 4.81 10.95 -5.55
N THR A 49 6.02 10.44 -5.30
CA THR A 49 7.13 10.51 -6.26
C THR A 49 6.75 9.86 -7.60
N GLY A 50 6.00 8.76 -7.55
CA GLY A 50 5.53 8.05 -8.73
C GLY A 50 4.54 8.86 -9.56
N ILE A 51 3.65 9.62 -8.91
CA ILE A 51 2.71 10.56 -9.53
C ILE A 51 3.46 11.73 -10.17
N ASP A 52 4.38 12.36 -9.42
CA ASP A 52 5.16 13.51 -9.88
C ASP A 52 6.02 13.19 -11.12
N HIS A 53 6.51 11.95 -11.23
CA HIS A 53 7.20 11.45 -12.42
C HIS A 53 6.27 11.05 -13.58
N GLY A 54 5.01 11.52 -13.57
CA GLY A 54 4.08 11.36 -14.68
C GLY A 54 3.48 9.96 -14.82
N ALA A 55 3.25 9.25 -13.71
CA ALA A 55 2.55 7.96 -13.74
C ALA A 55 1.22 8.01 -14.51
N GLU A 56 0.48 9.10 -14.37
CA GLU A 56 -0.83 9.29 -15.03
C GLU A 56 -0.73 9.44 -16.55
N GLN A 57 0.45 9.71 -17.10
CA GLN A 57 0.68 9.83 -18.53
C GLN A 57 0.86 8.47 -19.22
N ALA A 58 0.89 7.37 -18.46
CA ALA A 58 0.97 6.03 -19.03
C ALA A 58 -0.29 5.71 -19.85
N PRO A 59 -0.15 5.11 -21.04
CA PRO A 59 -1.30 4.68 -21.83
C PRO A 59 -2.12 3.65 -21.04
N PHE A 60 -3.45 3.83 -21.04
CA PHE A 60 -4.38 3.00 -20.28
C PHE A 60 -4.14 2.95 -18.76
N TYR A 61 -3.52 4.00 -18.20
CA TYR A 61 -3.18 4.11 -16.77
C TYR A 61 -4.25 3.56 -15.82
N LYS A 62 -5.48 4.08 -15.90
CA LYS A 62 -6.59 3.64 -15.02
C LYS A 62 -6.85 2.13 -15.10
N ALA A 63 -6.90 1.56 -16.31
CA ALA A 63 -7.18 0.13 -16.47
C ALA A 63 -6.04 -0.72 -15.92
N LEU A 64 -4.79 -0.33 -16.19
CA LEU A 64 -3.61 -1.01 -15.68
C LEU A 64 -3.55 -0.94 -14.14
N THR A 65 -3.81 0.24 -13.57
CA THR A 65 -3.85 0.47 -12.13
C THR A 65 -4.87 -0.42 -11.45
N GLU A 66 -6.10 -0.50 -11.97
CA GLU A 66 -7.14 -1.34 -11.38
C GLU A 66 -6.80 -2.84 -11.45
N VAL A 67 -6.21 -3.30 -12.56
CA VAL A 67 -5.75 -4.70 -12.69
C VAL A 67 -4.65 -5.02 -11.67
N ILE A 68 -3.65 -4.15 -11.55
CA ILE A 68 -2.56 -4.31 -10.58
C ILE A 68 -3.13 -4.31 -9.16
N LYS A 69 -4.01 -3.35 -8.84
CA LYS A 69 -4.65 -3.28 -7.53
C LYS A 69 -5.41 -4.57 -7.18
N ALA A 70 -6.17 -5.11 -8.13
CA ALA A 70 -6.89 -6.37 -7.95
C ALA A 70 -5.94 -7.55 -7.70
N GLY A 71 -4.84 -7.63 -8.46
CA GLY A 71 -3.80 -8.65 -8.26
C GLY A 71 -3.14 -8.57 -6.88
N CYS A 72 -2.72 -7.38 -6.46
CA CYS A 72 -2.10 -7.16 -5.15
C CYS A 72 -3.07 -7.49 -4.01
N LYS A 73 -4.33 -7.06 -4.09
CA LYS A 73 -5.36 -7.40 -3.09
C LYS A 73 -5.59 -8.90 -3.00
N ALA A 74 -5.62 -9.60 -4.14
CA ALA A 74 -5.75 -11.05 -4.16
C ALA A 74 -4.53 -11.75 -3.51
N ALA A 75 -3.32 -11.31 -3.82
CA ALA A 75 -2.09 -11.83 -3.21
C ALA A 75 -2.10 -11.66 -1.68
N ILE A 76 -2.43 -10.45 -1.19
CA ILE A 76 -2.56 -10.17 0.24
C ILE A 76 -3.62 -11.08 0.90
N ALA A 77 -4.78 -11.24 0.26
CA ALA A 77 -5.85 -12.09 0.78
C ALA A 77 -5.44 -13.57 0.88
N ILE A 78 -4.64 -14.06 -0.07
CA ILE A 78 -4.07 -15.40 -0.04
C ILE A 78 -3.05 -15.50 1.10
N SER A 79 -2.13 -14.54 1.21
CA SER A 79 -1.11 -14.52 2.26
C SER A 79 -1.68 -14.43 3.68
N LYS A 80 -2.87 -13.86 3.87
CA LYS A 80 -3.57 -13.85 5.17
C LYS A 80 -4.18 -15.20 5.56
N LYS A 81 -4.40 -16.10 4.60
CA LYS A 81 -5.07 -17.40 4.83
C LYS A 81 -4.12 -18.57 5.02
N ILE A 82 -2.86 -18.41 4.60
CA ILE A 82 -1.78 -19.41 4.76
C ILE A 82 -1.07 -19.10 6.08
#